data_AF-A0A8J5J248-F1
#
_entry.id   AF-A0A8J5J248-F1
#
_cell.length_a   1.000
_cell.length_b   1.000
_cell.length_c   1.000
_cell.angle_alpha   90.00
_cell.angle_beta   90.00
_cell.angle_gamma   90.00
#
_symmetry.space_group_name_H-M   'P 1'
#
loop_
_entity.id
_entity.type
_entity.pdbx_description
1 polymer ?
#
loop_
_entity_poly.entity_id
_entity_poly.type
_entity_poly.pdbx_seq_one_letter_code
_entity_poly.pdbx_strand_id
1 'polypeptide(L)'
;MYARRHAAKPPEMMLPVKLITKESELQSFLDKNENTFTPSGTPTVGVHFQVAAEHQSDANQKEPDQVVAIVISSDVPSEVAVVLVLASLSKKRIITGLKALLSDPLVVKVVYSVHQVAYWLHCYGLQDPSLVQCVDLQLLYESEVDHTILNADVLQITSACSPEPATQLATSMHSFKTRMNPWISEEWASKPLSEKLQRSLAQTAKLYASCFSKIPAPKAKCTEMTSARWELAVINEGHPAIWFDPAADNQPRSLECLISSDGGAPAIELPTLELRCELDSLLDLLPSSYRDAIREVENYHFRLVDICIDVGRAPFAYTGKRQRILLSQDGTVVSKETIDEIIANLGGEMRIGDDNRAGIDRQLHRISVMRSKTDEVYGLTMRVGRALRNAACVLTDLLLSDRHADKSVLVLGHPGSGKTTLIRDVARCVSETMENVCIIDTSNEIGGDGLVPHECVGWARRMMVPSLEAQAGVMVECVQNHTVETLIVDEIGRKAEVLAASTVRQRGPRLIASAHGDFRALIKNPDLKGLVGGSQQVTVGDATAKSSNKGKLQTQRAGNPIFDVIVELDHVVRGRCRIIWDVAKAVDSVLECNGYSFETRRWDASTQGVQVST
;
A
#
# COMPACT_ATOMS: atom_id res chain seq x y z
N MET A 1 -68.24 -13.94 -3.56
CA MET A 1 -67.64 -14.67 -2.43
C MET A 1 -66.30 -15.25 -2.86
N TYR A 2 -65.19 -14.56 -2.61
CA TYR A 2 -63.86 -15.19 -2.56
C TYR A 2 -63.04 -14.42 -1.51
N ALA A 3 -62.96 -14.99 -0.31
CA ALA A 3 -62.19 -14.44 0.80
C ALA A 3 -60.71 -14.78 0.58
N ARG A 4 -59.86 -13.75 0.46
CA ARG A 4 -58.40 -13.90 0.53
C ARG A 4 -58.04 -14.25 1.97
N ARG A 5 -57.60 -15.48 2.22
CA ARG A 5 -56.90 -15.86 3.45
C ARG A 5 -55.55 -15.17 3.46
N HIS A 6 -55.41 -14.10 4.23
CA HIS A 6 -54.11 -13.64 4.70
C HIS A 6 -53.59 -14.68 5.69
N ALA A 7 -52.58 -15.46 5.28
CA ALA A 7 -51.76 -16.19 6.22
C ALA A 7 -51.05 -15.15 7.11
N ALA A 8 -51.38 -15.14 8.39
CA ALA A 8 -50.70 -14.30 9.36
C ALA A 8 -49.22 -14.71 9.40
N LYS A 9 -48.31 -13.77 9.11
CA LYS A 9 -46.89 -13.94 9.46
C LYS A 9 -46.84 -14.21 10.97
N PRO A 10 -46.10 -15.24 11.43
CA PRO A 10 -45.90 -15.43 12.86
C PRO A 10 -45.29 -14.15 13.44
N PRO A 11 -45.70 -13.72 14.66
CA PRO A 11 -45.13 -12.54 15.28
C PRO A 11 -43.63 -12.76 15.43
N GLU A 12 -42.82 -11.85 14.86
CA GLU A 12 -41.41 -11.76 15.22
C GLU A 12 -41.35 -11.60 16.74
N MET A 13 -40.88 -12.62 17.46
CA MET A 13 -40.61 -12.52 18.89
C MET A 13 -39.68 -11.32 19.10
N MET A 14 -40.22 -10.24 19.69
CA MET A 14 -39.49 -8.99 19.81
C MET A 14 -38.43 -9.09 20.90
N LEU A 15 -37.19 -8.73 20.55
CA LEU A 15 -36.08 -8.62 21.49
C LEU A 15 -36.30 -7.38 22.38
N PRO A 16 -36.26 -7.50 23.72
CA PRO A 16 -36.23 -6.35 24.59
C PRO A 16 -34.89 -5.60 24.44
N VAL A 17 -34.92 -4.33 24.05
CA VAL A 17 -33.72 -3.49 23.88
C VAL A 17 -33.59 -2.54 25.07
N LYS A 18 -32.40 -2.51 25.69
CA LYS A 18 -32.02 -1.56 26.72
C LYS A 18 -31.04 -0.53 26.14
N LEU A 19 -31.53 0.69 25.95
CA LEU A 19 -30.73 1.82 25.52
C LEU A 19 -30.08 2.50 26.73
N ILE A 20 -28.77 2.75 26.67
CA ILE A 20 -28.02 3.54 27.66
C ILE A 20 -27.53 4.80 26.97
N THR A 21 -28.04 5.94 27.43
CA THR A 21 -27.66 7.26 26.89
C THR A 21 -27.05 8.17 27.95
N LYS A 22 -27.22 7.87 29.24
CA LYS A 22 -26.76 8.72 30.33
C LYS A 22 -25.63 8.06 31.13
N GLU A 23 -24.74 8.90 31.66
CA GLU A 23 -23.64 8.43 32.50
C GLU A 23 -24.10 7.69 33.76
N SER A 24 -25.21 8.13 34.37
CA SER A 24 -25.78 7.49 35.56
C SER A 24 -26.32 6.09 35.28
N GLU A 25 -26.88 5.88 34.08
CA GLU A 25 -27.38 4.57 33.64
C GLU A 25 -26.22 3.59 33.39
N LEU A 26 -25.15 4.07 32.75
CA LEU A 26 -23.93 3.29 32.55
C LEU A 26 -23.27 2.95 33.89
N GLN A 27 -23.15 3.92 34.80
CA GLN A 27 -22.58 3.70 36.13
C GLN A 27 -23.38 2.70 36.94
N SER A 28 -24.71 2.88 37.00
CA SER A 28 -25.58 1.94 37.70
C SER A 28 -25.48 0.52 37.12
N PHE A 29 -25.28 0.40 35.81
CA PHE A 29 -25.06 -0.89 35.17
C PHE A 29 -23.71 -1.51 35.53
N LEU A 30 -22.63 -0.73 35.56
CA LEU A 30 -21.30 -1.22 35.96
C LEU A 30 -21.25 -1.60 37.45
N ASP A 31 -21.78 -0.74 38.33
CA ASP A 31 -21.79 -0.97 39.79
C ASP A 31 -22.57 -2.22 40.17
N LYS A 32 -23.75 -2.43 39.56
CA LYS A 32 -24.60 -3.61 39.81
C LYS A 32 -23.91 -4.93 39.49
N ASN A 33 -22.91 -4.89 38.63
CA ASN A 33 -22.23 -6.08 38.13
C ASN A 33 -20.76 -6.10 38.53
N GLU A 34 -20.33 -5.31 39.52
CA GLU A 34 -18.94 -5.28 40.00
C GLU A 34 -17.91 -5.01 38.88
N ASN A 35 -18.30 -4.24 37.85
CA ASN A 35 -17.52 -4.06 36.61
C ASN A 35 -17.23 -5.38 35.86
N THR A 36 -18.10 -6.37 35.96
CA THR A 36 -18.09 -7.62 35.20
C THR A 36 -19.38 -7.75 34.38
N PHE A 37 -19.43 -8.71 33.45
CA PHE A 37 -20.66 -8.98 32.72
C PHE A 37 -21.63 -9.78 33.58
N THR A 38 -22.93 -9.47 33.46
CA THR A 38 -23.94 -10.35 34.03
C THR A 38 -23.79 -11.73 33.39
N PRO A 39 -23.79 -12.83 34.17
CA PRO A 39 -23.78 -14.17 33.60
C PRO A 39 -25.01 -14.33 32.69
N SER A 40 -24.79 -14.34 31.38
CA SER A 40 -25.77 -14.79 30.40
C SER A 40 -25.88 -16.31 30.51
N GLY A 41 -27.03 -16.87 30.10
CA GLY A 41 -27.14 -18.33 29.95
C GLY A 41 -26.19 -18.87 28.88
N THR A 42 -25.62 -17.98 28.07
CA THR A 42 -24.65 -18.25 27.01
C THR A 42 -23.36 -17.45 27.21
N PRO A 43 -22.18 -18.09 27.14
CA PRO A 43 -20.90 -17.41 27.30
C PRO A 43 -20.50 -16.59 26.06
N THR A 44 -21.32 -16.50 25.01
CA THR A 44 -20.97 -15.85 23.74
C THR A 44 -21.84 -14.60 23.52
N VAL A 45 -21.18 -13.48 23.25
CA VAL A 45 -21.85 -12.23 22.91
C VAL A 45 -21.28 -11.66 21.61
N GLY A 46 -22.16 -11.12 20.78
CA GLY A 46 -21.77 -10.33 19.63
C GLY A 46 -21.64 -8.87 20.02
N VAL A 47 -20.58 -8.22 19.53
CA VAL A 47 -20.30 -6.82 19.75
C VAL A 47 -20.23 -6.12 18.40
N HIS A 48 -21.10 -5.13 18.21
CA HIS A 48 -21.19 -4.36 16.99
C HIS A 48 -20.88 -2.88 17.26
N PHE A 49 -19.90 -2.35 16.53
CA PHE A 49 -19.53 -0.94 16.56
C PHE A 49 -20.10 -0.27 15.31
N GLN A 50 -20.89 0.79 15.51
CA GLN A 50 -21.42 1.62 14.43
C GLN A 50 -20.55 2.87 14.28
N VAL A 51 -19.98 3.05 13.10
CA VAL A 51 -19.09 4.15 12.73
C VAL A 51 -19.84 5.12 11.81
N ALA A 52 -19.65 6.43 12.00
CA ALA A 52 -20.05 7.46 11.03
C ALA A 52 -18.96 7.63 9.98
N ALA A 53 -19.30 7.63 8.70
CA ALA A 53 -18.30 7.85 7.65
C ALA A 53 -17.94 9.34 7.57
N GLU A 54 -16.65 9.68 7.72
CA GLU A 54 -16.17 11.03 7.44
C GLU A 54 -15.88 11.25 5.94
N HIS A 55 -15.99 12.49 5.49
CA HIS A 55 -15.42 12.95 4.22
C HIS A 55 -13.93 12.61 4.16
N GLN A 56 -13.43 12.19 3.00
CA GLN A 56 -12.00 12.23 2.69
C GLN A 56 -11.50 13.69 2.76
N SER A 57 -11.13 14.18 3.95
CA SER A 57 -10.33 15.40 4.10
C SER A 57 -8.87 15.03 4.31
N ASP A 58 -8.01 15.77 3.60
CA ASP A 58 -6.55 15.68 3.47
C ASP A 58 -5.76 14.64 4.29
N ALA A 59 -4.88 13.94 3.56
CA ALA A 59 -4.04 12.82 3.98
C ALA A 59 -3.03 13.06 5.13
N ASN A 60 -3.09 14.18 5.86
CA ASN A 60 -2.08 14.57 6.84
C ASN A 60 -2.57 14.72 8.29
N GLN A 61 -3.88 14.69 8.58
CA GLN A 61 -4.39 14.56 9.96
C GLN A 61 -5.65 13.71 9.95
N LYS A 62 -5.49 12.44 10.30
CA LYS A 62 -6.59 11.49 10.36
C LYS A 62 -7.12 11.51 11.80
N GLU A 63 -8.23 12.19 12.04
CA GLU A 63 -9.01 11.90 13.24
C GLU A 63 -9.56 10.46 13.08
N PRO A 64 -9.58 9.65 14.16
CA PRO A 64 -10.12 8.30 14.07
C PRO A 64 -11.62 8.39 13.79
N ASP A 65 -12.14 7.49 12.94
CA ASP A 65 -13.55 7.50 12.55
C ASP A 65 -14.46 7.61 13.78
N GLN A 66 -15.49 8.46 13.69
CA GLN A 66 -16.38 8.66 14.83
C GLN A 66 -17.27 7.44 15.04
N VAL A 67 -16.98 6.63 16.07
CA VAL A 67 -17.93 5.62 16.56
C VAL A 67 -19.11 6.35 17.22
N VAL A 68 -20.32 6.04 16.77
CA VAL A 68 -21.56 6.70 17.23
C VAL A 68 -22.39 5.83 18.16
N ALA A 69 -22.30 4.50 18.02
CA ALA A 69 -22.98 3.56 18.91
C ALA A 69 -22.22 2.23 19.06
N ILE A 70 -22.38 1.58 20.21
CA ILE A 70 -21.87 0.23 20.49
C ILE A 70 -23.04 -0.64 20.94
N VAL A 71 -23.17 -1.83 20.36
CA VAL A 71 -24.25 -2.76 20.65
C VAL A 71 -23.72 -4.11 21.08
N ILE A 72 -24.28 -4.66 22.16
CA ILE A 72 -23.91 -5.95 22.74
C ILE A 72 -25.17 -6.82 22.81
N SER A 73 -25.10 -8.05 22.31
CA SER A 73 -26.23 -8.98 22.31
C SER A 73 -25.77 -10.45 22.33
N SER A 74 -26.50 -11.31 23.04
CA SER A 74 -26.32 -12.77 23.01
C SER A 74 -26.97 -13.41 21.78
N ASP A 75 -26.57 -14.63 21.43
CA ASP A 75 -27.23 -15.45 20.41
C ASP A 75 -28.62 -15.99 20.83
N VAL A 76 -28.99 -15.88 22.11
CA VAL A 76 -30.29 -16.32 22.65
C VAL A 76 -31.42 -15.33 22.34
N PRO A 77 -32.57 -15.76 21.77
CA PRO A 77 -33.72 -14.89 21.49
C PRO A 77 -34.41 -14.21 22.67
N SER A 78 -34.31 -14.76 23.87
CA SER A 78 -34.95 -14.19 25.06
C SER A 78 -34.07 -13.19 25.83
N GLU A 79 -32.82 -12.99 25.42
CA GLU A 79 -31.89 -12.11 26.12
C GLU A 79 -31.96 -10.65 25.63
N VAL A 80 -31.66 -9.71 26.53
CA VAL A 80 -31.77 -8.26 26.31
C VAL A 80 -30.57 -7.76 25.50
N ALA A 81 -30.81 -6.95 24.47
CA ALA A 81 -29.75 -6.24 23.76
C ALA A 81 -29.43 -4.90 24.44
N VAL A 82 -28.14 -4.57 24.57
CA VAL A 82 -27.68 -3.29 25.14
C VAL A 82 -27.14 -2.39 24.02
N VAL A 83 -27.65 -1.16 23.93
CA VAL A 83 -27.20 -0.15 22.96
C VAL A 83 -26.65 1.05 23.72
N LEU A 84 -25.38 1.40 23.48
CA LEU A 84 -24.70 2.56 24.04
C LEU A 84 -24.61 3.67 22.99
N VAL A 85 -25.05 4.89 23.30
CA VAL A 85 -24.89 6.08 22.43
C VAL A 85 -23.71 6.90 22.94
N LEU A 86 -22.67 7.08 22.11
CA LEU A 86 -21.38 7.59 22.60
C LEU A 86 -21.32 9.11 22.76
N ALA A 87 -22.10 9.87 21.97
CA ALA A 87 -22.09 11.33 22.00
C ALA A 87 -22.49 11.93 23.37
N SER A 88 -23.28 11.21 24.16
CA SER A 88 -23.83 11.65 25.44
C SER A 88 -23.11 11.07 26.67
N LEU A 89 -21.98 10.40 26.47
CA LEU A 89 -21.23 9.68 27.52
C LEU A 89 -19.77 10.16 27.59
N SER A 90 -19.20 10.30 28.79
CA SER A 90 -17.76 10.61 28.92
C SER A 90 -16.87 9.47 28.45
N LYS A 91 -15.76 9.86 27.80
CA LYS A 91 -14.73 8.93 27.29
C LYS A 91 -14.23 7.96 28.36
N LYS A 92 -13.92 8.49 29.56
CA LYS A 92 -13.42 7.71 30.69
C LYS A 92 -14.35 6.56 31.08
N ARG A 93 -15.68 6.80 31.14
CA ARG A 93 -16.66 5.78 31.54
C ARG A 93 -16.86 4.73 30.46
N ILE A 94 -16.89 5.14 29.19
CA ILE A 94 -16.95 4.21 28.05
C ILE A 94 -15.75 3.25 28.11
N ILE A 95 -14.54 3.78 28.29
CA ILE A 95 -13.31 2.99 28.39
C ILE A 95 -13.35 2.01 29.57
N THR A 96 -13.79 2.44 30.75
CA THR A 96 -13.92 1.54 31.90
C THR A 96 -14.87 0.37 31.61
N GLY A 97 -16.04 0.64 31.03
CA GLY A 97 -17.02 -0.40 30.71
C GLY A 97 -16.56 -1.35 29.61
N LEU A 98 -15.88 -0.83 28.58
CA LEU A 98 -15.31 -1.66 27.53
C LEU A 98 -14.11 -2.47 28.01
N LYS A 99 -13.24 -1.91 28.86
CA LYS A 99 -12.10 -2.64 29.41
C LYS A 99 -12.57 -3.84 30.24
N ALA A 100 -13.61 -3.66 31.04
CA ALA A 100 -14.28 -4.75 31.75
C ALA A 100 -14.73 -5.87 30.80
N LEU A 101 -15.39 -5.51 29.68
CA LEU A 101 -15.83 -6.49 28.68
C LEU A 101 -14.65 -7.21 28.07
N LEU A 102 -13.73 -6.46 27.47
CA LEU A 102 -12.64 -6.99 26.65
C LEU A 102 -11.71 -7.91 27.45
N SER A 103 -11.58 -7.66 28.75
CA SER A 103 -10.71 -8.43 29.65
C SER A 103 -11.39 -9.64 30.30
N ASP A 104 -12.71 -9.83 30.14
CA ASP A 104 -13.45 -10.91 30.79
C ASP A 104 -13.17 -12.28 30.10
N PRO A 105 -12.55 -13.26 30.77
CA PRO A 105 -12.24 -14.56 30.18
C PRO A 105 -13.43 -15.50 30.08
N LEU A 106 -14.55 -15.20 30.76
CA LEU A 106 -15.75 -16.05 30.77
C LEU A 106 -16.67 -15.78 29.57
N VAL A 107 -16.45 -14.64 28.89
CA VAL A 107 -17.25 -14.20 27.78
C VAL A 107 -16.43 -14.22 26.50
N VAL A 108 -16.96 -14.89 25.47
CA VAL A 108 -16.46 -14.85 24.11
C VAL A 108 -17.09 -13.67 23.38
N LYS A 109 -16.26 -12.76 22.87
CA LYS A 109 -16.70 -11.58 22.11
C LYS A 109 -16.56 -11.89 20.63
N VAL A 110 -17.66 -11.75 19.89
CA VAL A 110 -17.67 -11.94 18.44
C VAL A 110 -17.85 -10.59 17.77
N VAL A 111 -16.85 -10.19 16.99
CA VAL A 111 -16.80 -8.88 16.32
C VAL A 111 -16.68 -9.09 14.82
N TYR A 112 -17.10 -8.11 14.03
CA TYR A 112 -16.83 -8.05 12.60
C TYR A 112 -15.84 -6.92 12.35
N SER A 113 -14.63 -7.26 11.86
CA SER A 113 -13.59 -6.31 11.48
C SER A 113 -13.05 -5.49 12.68
N VAL A 114 -12.28 -6.14 13.55
CA VAL A 114 -11.81 -5.54 14.81
C VAL A 114 -10.78 -4.43 14.60
N HIS A 115 -10.14 -4.36 13.44
CA HIS A 115 -9.00 -3.49 13.14
C HIS A 115 -9.29 -1.99 13.34
N GLN A 116 -10.35 -1.46 12.73
CA GLN A 116 -10.74 -0.05 12.87
C GLN A 116 -11.13 0.29 14.32
N VAL A 117 -11.80 -0.64 14.99
CA VAL A 117 -12.26 -0.47 16.37
C VAL A 117 -11.09 -0.42 17.35
N ALA A 118 -10.07 -1.27 17.16
CA ALA A 118 -8.88 -1.31 17.99
C ALA A 118 -8.13 0.03 17.95
N TYR A 119 -7.90 0.57 16.75
CA TYR A 119 -7.27 1.89 16.59
C TYR A 119 -8.10 3.02 17.21
N TRP A 120 -9.42 3.03 16.98
CA TRP A 120 -10.30 4.03 17.58
C TRP A 120 -10.23 4.01 19.12
N LEU A 121 -10.31 2.83 19.73
CA LEU A 121 -10.22 2.67 21.18
C LEU A 121 -8.88 3.12 21.73
N HIS A 122 -7.78 2.81 21.03
CA HIS A 122 -6.44 3.28 21.38
C HIS A 122 -6.38 4.81 21.43
N CYS A 123 -6.80 5.48 20.36
CA CYS A 123 -6.87 6.95 20.30
C CYS A 123 -7.82 7.54 21.34
N TYR A 124 -8.87 6.80 21.73
CA TYR A 124 -9.81 7.23 22.77
C TYR A 124 -9.24 7.11 24.19
N GLY A 125 -8.10 6.43 24.39
CA GLY A 125 -7.39 6.31 25.67
C GLY A 125 -7.32 4.89 26.24
N LEU A 126 -7.75 3.87 25.50
CA LEU A 126 -7.62 2.46 25.90
C LEU A 126 -6.23 1.94 25.47
N GLN A 127 -5.20 2.26 26.25
CA GLN A 127 -3.81 1.93 25.89
C GLN A 127 -3.41 0.48 26.19
N ASP A 128 -4.11 -0.22 27.09
CA ASP A 128 -3.76 -1.61 27.41
C ASP A 128 -4.97 -2.41 27.96
N PRO A 129 -5.85 -2.94 27.08
CA PRO A 129 -6.75 -4.03 27.41
C PRO A 129 -6.14 -5.36 26.97
N SER A 130 -5.97 -6.31 27.89
CA SER A 130 -5.74 -7.71 27.50
C SER A 130 -6.98 -8.20 26.76
N LEU A 131 -6.95 -8.22 25.43
CA LEU A 131 -8.03 -8.76 24.61
C LEU A 131 -8.04 -10.28 24.78
N VAL A 132 -9.02 -10.79 25.53
CA VAL A 132 -9.14 -12.21 25.85
C VAL A 132 -10.43 -12.76 25.25
N GLN A 133 -10.40 -13.99 24.71
CA GLN A 133 -11.58 -14.67 24.15
C GLN A 133 -12.35 -13.80 23.14
N CYS A 134 -11.64 -13.12 22.24
CA CYS A 134 -12.25 -12.34 21.15
C CYS A 134 -12.06 -13.06 19.82
N VAL A 135 -13.05 -12.97 18.93
CA VAL A 135 -13.02 -13.57 17.60
C VAL A 135 -13.51 -12.56 16.57
N ASP A 136 -12.64 -12.23 15.61
CA ASP A 136 -13.00 -11.47 14.42
C ASP A 136 -13.55 -12.42 13.34
N LEU A 137 -14.82 -12.22 12.96
CA LEU A 137 -15.48 -13.00 11.92
C LEU A 137 -14.81 -12.88 10.55
N GLN A 138 -14.13 -11.78 10.26
CA GLN A 138 -13.39 -11.62 9.01
C GLN A 138 -12.18 -12.57 8.95
N LEU A 139 -11.39 -12.64 10.03
CA LEU A 139 -10.27 -13.59 10.13
C LEU A 139 -10.74 -15.03 10.08
N LEU A 140 -11.84 -15.32 10.78
CA LEU A 140 -12.43 -16.64 10.81
C LEU A 140 -12.85 -17.11 9.41
N TYR A 141 -13.48 -16.22 8.63
CA TYR A 141 -13.87 -16.51 7.26
C TYR A 141 -12.66 -16.74 6.35
N GLU A 142 -11.66 -15.87 6.43
CA GLU A 142 -10.43 -15.98 5.63
C GLU A 142 -9.65 -17.26 5.96
N SER A 143 -9.57 -17.65 7.23
CA SER A 143 -8.85 -18.86 7.67
C SER A 143 -9.56 -20.16 7.25
N GLU A 144 -10.89 -20.21 7.35
CA GLU A 144 -11.62 -21.49 7.32
C GLU A 144 -12.55 -21.66 6.11
N VAL A 145 -12.93 -20.57 5.43
CA VAL A 145 -13.92 -20.61 4.34
C VAL A 145 -13.26 -20.30 3.00
N ASP A 146 -12.68 -19.10 2.86
CA ASP A 146 -12.06 -18.66 1.61
C ASP A 146 -10.92 -17.66 1.89
N HIS A 147 -9.69 -18.15 1.79
CA HIS A 147 -8.48 -17.35 2.03
C HIS A 147 -8.18 -16.32 0.93
N THR A 148 -8.91 -16.35 -0.19
CA THR A 148 -8.74 -15.38 -1.29
C THR A 148 -9.54 -14.09 -1.07
N ILE A 149 -10.44 -14.08 -0.08
CA ILE A 149 -11.34 -12.96 0.21
C ILE A 149 -10.91 -12.24 1.49
N LEU A 150 -10.16 -11.15 1.31
CA LEU A 150 -9.61 -10.33 2.40
C LEU A 150 -10.63 -9.41 3.10
N ASN A 151 -11.73 -9.08 2.42
CA ASN A 151 -12.76 -8.16 2.89
C ASN A 151 -14.15 -8.78 2.65
N ALA A 152 -14.42 -9.91 3.30
CA ALA A 152 -15.72 -10.57 3.18
C ALA A 152 -16.78 -9.69 3.85
N ASP A 153 -17.87 -9.40 3.14
CA ASP A 153 -18.99 -8.71 3.74
C ASP A 153 -19.78 -9.63 4.68
N VAL A 154 -20.64 -9.04 5.51
CA VAL A 154 -21.49 -9.81 6.43
C VAL A 154 -22.40 -10.79 5.69
N LEU A 155 -22.78 -10.52 4.43
CA LEU A 155 -23.62 -11.42 3.64
C LEU A 155 -22.84 -12.67 3.21
N GLN A 156 -21.59 -12.51 2.78
CA GLN A 156 -20.69 -13.61 2.43
C GLN A 156 -20.42 -14.50 3.64
N ILE A 157 -20.09 -13.90 4.78
CA ILE A 157 -19.84 -14.64 6.03
C ILE A 157 -21.09 -15.42 6.45
N THR A 158 -22.26 -14.78 6.44
CA THR A 158 -23.50 -15.43 6.89
C THR A 158 -23.99 -16.52 5.93
N SER A 159 -23.73 -16.38 4.64
CA SER A 159 -24.04 -17.40 3.63
C SER A 159 -23.21 -18.67 3.85
N ALA A 160 -21.97 -18.55 4.32
CA ALA A 160 -21.15 -19.69 4.73
C ALA A 160 -21.67 -20.38 6.01
N CYS A 161 -22.38 -19.65 6.88
CA CYS A 161 -22.93 -20.17 8.13
C CYS A 161 -24.28 -20.93 8.00
N SER A 162 -25.16 -20.56 7.06
CA SER A 162 -26.47 -21.21 6.85
C SER A 162 -27.24 -20.70 5.61
N PRO A 163 -27.99 -21.54 4.87
CA PRO A 163 -28.60 -21.14 3.59
C PRO A 163 -29.92 -20.31 3.61
N GLU A 164 -30.72 -20.23 4.69
CA GLU A 164 -32.04 -19.52 4.61
C GLU A 164 -32.36 -18.43 5.66
N PRO A 165 -32.26 -18.63 6.99
CA PRO A 165 -32.68 -17.59 7.95
C PRO A 165 -31.66 -16.45 8.10
N ALA A 166 -30.37 -16.79 8.01
CA ALA A 166 -29.26 -15.84 8.16
C ALA A 166 -29.17 -14.91 6.94
N THR A 167 -29.42 -15.44 5.74
CA THR A 167 -29.40 -14.69 4.47
C THR A 167 -30.49 -13.62 4.41
N GLN A 168 -31.70 -13.91 4.92
CA GLN A 168 -32.79 -12.91 4.98
C GLN A 168 -32.46 -11.76 5.93
N LEU A 169 -31.89 -12.08 7.10
CA LEU A 169 -31.47 -11.06 8.07
C LEU A 169 -30.30 -10.24 7.52
N ALA A 170 -29.28 -10.88 6.94
CA ALA A 170 -28.13 -10.22 6.32
C ALA A 170 -28.54 -9.34 5.12
N THR A 171 -29.50 -9.78 4.30
CA THR A 171 -30.04 -8.98 3.18
C THR A 171 -30.81 -7.77 3.70
N SER A 172 -31.64 -7.95 4.73
CA SER A 172 -32.34 -6.85 5.41
C SER A 172 -31.34 -5.84 5.98
N MET A 173 -30.24 -6.32 6.58
CA MET A 173 -29.16 -5.50 7.13
C MET A 173 -28.34 -4.77 6.06
N HIS A 174 -27.97 -5.43 4.96
CA HIS A 174 -27.26 -4.79 3.85
C HIS A 174 -28.10 -3.66 3.24
N SER A 175 -29.39 -3.94 3.02
CA SER A 175 -30.36 -2.92 2.57
C SER A 175 -30.60 -1.81 3.61
N PHE A 176 -30.33 -2.07 4.89
CA PHE A 176 -30.44 -1.09 5.97
C PHE A 176 -29.21 -0.19 6.03
N LYS A 177 -28.00 -0.77 5.90
CA LYS A 177 -26.73 -0.05 5.85
C LYS A 177 -26.68 0.93 4.67
N THR A 178 -27.20 0.54 3.50
CA THR A 178 -27.35 1.42 2.32
C THR A 178 -28.40 2.52 2.51
N ARG A 179 -29.39 2.32 3.38
CA ARG A 179 -30.41 3.33 3.72
C ARG A 179 -29.97 4.28 4.84
N MET A 180 -29.00 3.89 5.66
CA MET A 180 -28.35 4.77 6.60
C MET A 180 -27.39 5.67 5.85
N ASN A 181 -27.86 6.87 5.49
CA ASN A 181 -27.01 7.89 4.92
C ASN A 181 -25.97 8.29 6.00
N PRO A 182 -24.65 8.14 5.78
CA PRO A 182 -23.63 8.41 6.80
C PRO A 182 -23.50 9.89 7.22
N TRP A 183 -24.23 10.78 6.54
CA TRP A 183 -24.07 12.23 6.55
C TRP A 183 -24.73 12.97 7.71
N ILE A 184 -25.19 12.28 8.75
CA ILE A 184 -25.99 12.92 9.81
C ILE A 184 -25.39 12.69 11.19
N SER A 185 -24.12 13.08 11.40
CA SER A 185 -23.52 13.08 12.74
C SER A 185 -24.35 13.88 13.76
N GLU A 186 -25.04 14.93 13.31
CA GLU A 186 -25.91 15.75 14.16
C GLU A 186 -27.18 15.03 14.67
N GLU A 187 -27.80 14.13 13.90
CA GLU A 187 -29.01 13.41 14.35
C GLU A 187 -28.69 12.37 15.42
N TRP A 188 -27.52 11.73 15.31
CA TRP A 188 -27.05 10.71 16.25
C TRP A 188 -26.53 11.32 17.55
N ALA A 189 -26.01 12.54 17.49
CA ALA A 189 -25.54 13.29 18.64
C ALA A 189 -26.67 14.00 19.41
N SER A 190 -27.79 14.33 18.74
CA SER A 190 -28.84 15.19 19.32
C SER A 190 -30.16 14.49 19.68
N LYS A 191 -30.42 13.26 19.21
CA LYS A 191 -31.67 12.52 19.47
C LYS A 191 -31.45 11.04 19.80
N PRO A 192 -32.31 10.42 20.63
CA PRO A 192 -32.32 8.97 20.81
C PRO A 192 -32.48 8.26 19.46
N LEU A 193 -31.71 7.18 19.25
CA LEU A 193 -31.84 6.33 18.06
C LEU A 193 -33.30 5.88 17.89
N SER A 194 -33.82 5.87 16.66
CA SER A 194 -35.18 5.35 16.44
C SER A 194 -35.27 3.87 16.88
N GLU A 195 -36.43 3.46 17.38
CA GLU A 195 -36.63 2.07 17.85
C GLU A 195 -36.32 1.05 16.74
N LYS A 196 -36.65 1.37 15.49
CA LYS A 196 -36.31 0.56 14.31
C LYS A 196 -34.80 0.40 14.12
N LEU A 197 -34.05 1.49 14.30
CA LEU A 197 -32.59 1.49 14.18
C LEU A 197 -31.93 0.70 15.32
N GLN A 198 -32.39 0.90 16.55
CA GLN A 198 -31.92 0.12 17.70
C GLN A 198 -32.11 -1.38 17.49
N ARG A 199 -33.28 -1.80 17.00
CA ARG A 199 -33.57 -3.22 16.70
C ARG A 199 -32.67 -3.77 15.61
N SER A 200 -32.42 -3.01 14.54
CA SER A 200 -31.54 -3.41 13.44
C SER A 200 -30.10 -3.65 13.92
N LEU A 201 -29.58 -2.72 14.75
CA LEU A 201 -28.25 -2.86 15.34
C LEU A 201 -28.17 -4.05 16.32
N ALA A 202 -29.21 -4.26 17.14
CA ALA A 202 -29.29 -5.41 18.05
C ALA A 202 -29.29 -6.75 17.29
N GLN A 203 -30.08 -6.84 16.22
CA GLN A 203 -30.11 -8.00 15.34
C GLN A 203 -28.75 -8.27 14.68
N THR A 204 -28.00 -7.21 14.36
CA THR A 204 -26.64 -7.32 13.79
C THR A 204 -25.66 -7.94 14.78
N ALA A 205 -25.61 -7.43 16.02
CA ALA A 205 -24.76 -7.99 17.07
C ALA A 205 -25.11 -9.47 17.33
N LYS A 206 -26.40 -9.79 17.40
CA LYS A 206 -26.86 -11.18 17.55
C LYS A 206 -26.45 -12.08 16.39
N LEU A 207 -26.52 -11.58 15.16
CA LEU A 207 -26.07 -12.31 13.98
C LEU A 207 -24.60 -12.68 14.11
N TYR A 208 -23.75 -11.77 14.60
CA TYR A 208 -22.34 -12.05 14.84
C TYR A 208 -22.17 -13.22 15.82
N ALA A 209 -22.81 -13.16 16.98
CA ALA A 209 -22.80 -14.24 17.97
C ALA A 209 -23.23 -15.59 17.36
N SER A 210 -24.30 -15.58 16.54
CA SER A 210 -24.82 -16.79 15.90
C SER A 210 -23.91 -17.35 14.79
N CYS A 211 -23.05 -16.54 14.16
CA CYS A 211 -22.09 -17.01 13.17
C CYS A 211 -20.99 -17.83 13.85
N PHE A 212 -20.52 -17.39 15.02
CA PHE A 212 -19.47 -18.07 15.78
C PHE A 212 -19.84 -19.49 16.25
N SER A 213 -21.12 -19.77 16.49
CA SER A 213 -21.57 -21.12 16.85
C SER A 213 -21.69 -22.06 15.64
N LYS A 214 -21.76 -21.51 14.42
CA LYS A 214 -22.04 -22.26 13.19
C LYS A 214 -20.83 -22.51 12.32
N ILE A 215 -19.81 -21.65 12.34
CA ILE A 215 -18.57 -21.88 11.59
C ILE A 215 -17.74 -22.95 12.33
N PRO A 216 -17.47 -24.10 11.72
CA PRO A 216 -16.64 -25.14 12.33
C PRO A 216 -15.16 -24.73 12.24
N ALA A 217 -14.56 -24.31 13.36
CA ALA A 217 -13.19 -23.81 13.37
C ALA A 217 -12.47 -24.08 14.71
N PRO A 218 -11.13 -24.18 14.72
CA PRO A 218 -10.33 -24.14 15.94
C PRO A 218 -10.33 -22.72 16.54
N LYS A 219 -11.33 -22.45 17.39
CA LYS A 219 -11.63 -21.13 17.98
C LYS A 219 -10.44 -20.47 18.70
N ALA A 220 -9.56 -21.27 19.31
CA ALA A 220 -8.35 -20.78 19.98
C ALA A 220 -7.40 -20.05 19.03
N LYS A 221 -7.14 -20.63 17.85
CA LYS A 221 -6.28 -20.02 16.81
C LYS A 221 -6.85 -18.68 16.33
N CYS A 222 -8.17 -18.62 16.11
CA CYS A 222 -8.81 -17.38 15.69
C CYS A 222 -8.72 -16.28 16.76
N THR A 223 -8.74 -16.64 18.05
CA THR A 223 -8.53 -15.69 19.13
C THR A 223 -7.11 -15.13 19.14
N GLU A 224 -6.09 -15.96 18.92
CA GLU A 224 -4.70 -15.50 18.79
C GLU A 224 -4.52 -14.55 17.61
N MET A 225 -5.05 -14.90 16.43
CA MET A 225 -5.02 -14.02 15.25
C MET A 225 -5.76 -12.70 15.51
N THR A 226 -6.89 -12.74 16.22
CA THR A 226 -7.67 -11.53 16.58
C THR A 226 -6.88 -10.63 17.53
N SER A 227 -6.15 -11.19 18.49
CA SER A 227 -5.28 -10.43 19.38
C SER A 227 -4.08 -9.82 18.63
N ALA A 228 -3.44 -10.57 17.73
CA ALA A 228 -2.39 -10.01 16.87
C ALA A 228 -2.93 -8.83 16.03
N ARG A 229 -4.14 -8.97 15.47
CA ARG A 229 -4.79 -7.93 14.65
C ARG A 229 -5.06 -6.68 15.46
N TRP A 230 -5.43 -6.84 16.72
CA TRP A 230 -5.66 -5.73 17.64
C TRP A 230 -4.39 -4.89 17.84
N GLU A 231 -3.24 -5.54 18.06
CA GLU A 231 -1.95 -4.87 18.24
C GLU A 231 -1.48 -4.20 16.95
N LEU A 232 -1.57 -4.92 15.83
CA LEU A 232 -1.16 -4.43 14.51
C LEU A 232 -2.00 -3.24 14.04
N ALA A 233 -3.29 -3.21 14.38
CA ALA A 233 -4.15 -2.09 14.05
C ALA A 233 -3.67 -0.75 14.65
N VAL A 234 -3.03 -0.77 15.83
CA VAL A 234 -2.46 0.43 16.43
C VAL A 234 -1.23 0.89 15.66
N ILE A 235 -0.32 -0.03 15.34
CA ILE A 235 0.90 0.23 14.57
C ILE A 235 0.56 0.75 13.17
N ASN A 236 -0.48 0.19 12.55
CA ASN A 236 -0.89 0.51 11.18
C ASN A 236 -1.96 1.63 11.10
N GLU A 237 -2.17 2.41 12.16
CA GLU A 237 -3.11 3.54 12.17
C GLU A 237 -4.55 3.16 11.72
N GLY A 238 -4.99 1.97 12.11
CA GLY A 238 -6.31 1.41 11.78
C GLY A 238 -6.44 0.88 10.34
N HIS A 239 -5.37 0.87 9.55
CA HIS A 239 -5.36 0.27 8.22
C HIS A 239 -5.13 -1.25 8.29
N PRO A 240 -5.91 -2.06 7.55
CA PRO A 240 -5.58 -3.47 7.35
C PRO A 240 -4.20 -3.60 6.71
N ALA A 241 -3.41 -4.54 7.20
CA ALA A 241 -2.15 -4.94 6.60
C ALA A 241 -2.24 -6.36 6.06
N ILE A 242 -1.71 -6.54 4.87
CA ILE A 242 -1.59 -7.85 4.23
C ILE A 242 -0.12 -8.23 4.09
N TRP A 243 0.09 -9.50 3.82
CA TRP A 243 1.33 -10.00 3.27
C TRP A 243 1.05 -10.99 2.14
N PHE A 244 2.02 -11.18 1.26
CA PHE A 244 1.89 -12.07 0.11
C PHE A 244 2.51 -13.42 0.47
N ASP A 245 1.71 -14.48 0.40
CA ASP A 245 2.09 -15.82 0.85
C ASP A 245 2.78 -16.59 -0.30
N PRO A 246 4.11 -16.82 -0.26
CA PRO A 246 4.80 -17.51 -1.34
C PRO A 246 4.35 -18.97 -1.51
N ALA A 247 3.83 -19.60 -0.45
CA ALA A 247 3.31 -20.96 -0.51
C ALA A 247 1.92 -21.03 -1.20
N ALA A 248 1.26 -19.88 -1.35
CA ALA A 248 -0.03 -19.73 -2.00
C ALA A 248 0.07 -18.78 -3.21
N ASP A 249 1.06 -18.98 -4.08
CA ASP A 249 1.23 -18.21 -5.33
C ASP A 249 1.27 -16.69 -5.11
N ASN A 250 1.91 -16.26 -4.02
CA ASN A 250 1.97 -14.84 -3.60
C ASN A 250 0.60 -14.17 -3.48
N GLN A 251 -0.47 -14.93 -3.24
CA GLN A 251 -1.80 -14.35 -3.00
C GLN A 251 -1.77 -13.52 -1.71
N PRO A 252 -2.45 -12.36 -1.70
CA PRO A 252 -2.47 -11.50 -0.53
C PRO A 252 -3.33 -12.13 0.57
N ARG A 253 -2.80 -12.14 1.80
CA ARG A 253 -3.46 -12.65 3.01
C ARG A 253 -3.38 -11.63 4.14
N SER A 254 -4.36 -11.62 5.04
CA SER A 254 -4.27 -10.84 6.27
C SER A 254 -3.00 -11.24 7.02
N LEU A 255 -2.23 -10.25 7.44
CA LEU A 255 -0.92 -10.49 8.06
C LEU A 255 -1.01 -11.45 9.27
N GLU A 256 -2.10 -11.35 10.03
CA GLU A 256 -2.31 -12.15 11.24
C GLU A 256 -2.56 -13.63 10.95
N CYS A 257 -3.11 -13.94 9.77
CA CYS A 257 -3.28 -15.31 9.29
C CYS A 257 -1.93 -16.01 9.03
N LEU A 258 -0.87 -15.23 8.85
CA LEU A 258 0.47 -15.70 8.51
C LEU A 258 1.42 -15.72 9.72
N ILE A 259 1.23 -14.81 10.67
CA ILE A 259 2.06 -14.72 11.89
C ILE A 259 1.64 -15.76 12.95
N SER A 260 0.37 -16.16 12.99
CA SER A 260 -0.13 -17.12 13.99
C SER A 260 0.29 -18.56 13.67
N SER A 261 1.37 -19.01 14.30
CA SER A 261 1.75 -20.43 14.41
C SER A 261 1.63 -20.94 15.84
N ASP A 262 1.31 -22.23 15.96
CA ASP A 262 1.29 -23.01 17.21
C ASP A 262 2.61 -22.85 18.00
N GLY A 263 2.70 -21.89 18.92
CA GLY A 263 3.82 -21.80 19.87
C GLY A 263 4.84 -20.67 19.69
N GLY A 264 4.43 -19.48 19.22
CA GLY A 264 5.06 -18.22 19.62
C GLY A 264 6.24 -17.67 18.79
N ALA A 265 6.63 -18.32 17.69
CA ALA A 265 7.45 -17.68 16.65
C ALA A 265 6.58 -17.43 15.40
N PRO A 266 6.75 -16.31 14.66
CA PRO A 266 6.04 -16.08 13.41
C PRO A 266 6.42 -17.15 12.39
N ALA A 267 5.43 -17.75 11.72
CA ALA A 267 5.68 -18.78 10.70
C ALA A 267 6.45 -18.24 9.49
N ILE A 268 6.45 -16.92 9.29
CA ILE A 268 7.07 -16.23 8.15
C ILE A 268 7.90 -15.05 8.67
N GLU A 269 9.16 -14.97 8.22
CA GLU A 269 10.03 -13.81 8.45
C GLU A 269 9.69 -12.73 7.42
N LEU A 270 9.17 -11.60 7.91
CA LEU A 270 8.79 -10.49 7.04
C LEU A 270 10.06 -9.72 6.62
N PRO A 271 10.31 -9.55 5.31
CA PRO A 271 11.45 -8.79 4.84
C PRO A 271 11.32 -7.33 5.26
N THR A 272 12.40 -6.79 5.80
CA THR A 272 12.50 -5.38 6.17
C THR A 272 13.13 -4.57 5.05
N LEU A 273 12.80 -3.28 4.96
CA LEU A 273 13.49 -2.34 4.07
C LEU A 273 14.95 -2.19 4.53
N GLU A 274 15.88 -2.65 3.70
CA GLU A 274 17.31 -2.56 4.00
C GLU A 274 17.99 -1.58 3.04
N LEU A 275 18.44 -0.44 3.56
CA LEU A 275 19.21 0.53 2.78
C LEU A 275 20.68 0.13 2.76
N ARG A 276 21.20 -0.23 1.58
CA ARG A 276 22.61 -0.55 1.35
C ARG A 276 23.31 0.58 0.62
N CYS A 277 24.50 0.93 1.10
CA CYS A 277 25.33 1.99 0.54
C CYS A 277 26.80 1.70 0.88
N GLU A 278 27.62 1.45 -0.12
CA GLU A 278 29.06 1.22 0.03
C GLU A 278 29.83 2.52 -0.23
N LEU A 279 30.10 3.28 0.82
CA LEU A 279 30.65 4.64 0.70
C LEU A 279 32.17 4.69 0.62
N ASP A 280 32.89 3.68 1.12
CA ASP A 280 34.33 3.80 1.30
C ASP A 280 35.04 3.98 -0.06
N SER A 281 34.62 3.24 -1.09
CA SER A 281 35.17 3.39 -2.45
C SER A 281 34.99 4.81 -3.01
N LEU A 282 33.91 5.52 -2.65
CA LEU A 282 33.69 6.90 -3.06
C LEU A 282 34.58 7.88 -2.27
N LEU A 283 34.67 7.68 -0.96
CA LEU A 283 35.47 8.53 -0.06
C LEU A 283 36.97 8.35 -0.29
N ASP A 284 37.40 7.18 -0.76
CA ASP A 284 38.79 6.89 -1.10
C ASP A 284 39.29 7.70 -2.30
N LEU A 285 38.39 8.21 -3.15
CA LEU A 285 38.74 9.15 -4.22
C LEU A 285 39.13 10.53 -3.68
N LEU A 286 38.68 10.88 -2.46
CA LEU A 286 38.86 12.20 -1.88
C LEU A 286 40.17 12.33 -1.08
N PRO A 287 40.74 13.54 -1.00
CA PRO A 287 41.75 13.87 -0.01
C PRO A 287 41.33 13.44 1.41
N SER A 288 42.30 13.00 2.21
CA SER A 288 42.03 12.49 3.57
C SER A 288 41.27 13.50 4.43
N SER A 289 41.62 14.78 4.35
CA SER A 289 40.95 15.85 5.09
C SER A 289 39.45 15.94 4.79
N TYR A 290 39.03 15.77 3.53
CA TYR A 290 37.62 15.83 3.14
C TYR A 290 36.86 14.59 3.59
N ARG A 291 37.49 13.42 3.45
CA ARG A 291 36.95 12.13 3.91
C ARG A 291 36.76 12.11 5.43
N ASP A 292 37.73 12.61 6.18
CA ASP A 292 37.66 12.69 7.64
C ASP A 292 36.53 13.64 8.09
N ALA A 293 36.41 14.82 7.46
CA ALA A 293 35.32 15.75 7.73
C ALA A 293 33.93 15.16 7.46
N ILE A 294 33.79 14.29 6.44
CA ILE A 294 32.55 13.56 6.17
C ILE A 294 32.28 12.51 7.26
N ARG A 295 33.32 11.77 7.69
CA ARG A 295 33.21 10.71 8.71
C ARG A 295 32.86 11.24 10.10
N GLU A 296 33.20 12.50 10.39
CA GLU A 296 32.77 13.19 11.62
C GLU A 296 31.26 13.47 11.66
N VAL A 297 30.55 13.42 10.53
CA VAL A 297 29.10 13.61 10.50
C VAL A 297 28.39 12.39 11.07
N GLU A 298 27.58 12.62 12.09
CA GLU A 298 26.72 11.59 12.67
C GLU A 298 25.81 10.97 11.60
N ASN A 299 25.83 9.63 11.52
CA ASN A 299 25.04 8.85 10.56
C ASN A 299 25.27 9.25 9.08
N TYR A 300 26.51 9.62 8.71
CA TYR A 300 26.84 10.04 7.35
C TYR A 300 26.41 9.04 6.26
N HIS A 301 26.49 7.73 6.54
CA HIS A 301 26.02 6.67 5.63
C HIS A 301 24.58 6.87 5.15
N PHE A 302 23.70 7.35 6.03
CA PHE A 302 22.29 7.60 5.74
C PHE A 302 22.02 9.02 5.24
N ARG A 303 22.83 9.99 5.67
CA ARG A 303 22.56 11.42 5.46
C ARG A 303 23.26 12.03 4.27
N LEU A 304 24.44 11.55 3.88
CA LEU A 304 25.25 12.15 2.82
C LEU A 304 24.56 12.06 1.45
N VAL A 305 24.33 13.18 0.77
CA VAL A 305 23.60 13.21 -0.50
C VAL A 305 24.55 13.46 -1.66
N ASP A 306 25.18 14.63 -1.66
CA ASP A 306 26.08 15.09 -2.71
C ASP A 306 27.35 15.70 -2.08
N ILE A 307 28.49 15.49 -2.71
CA ILE A 307 29.76 16.15 -2.40
C ILE A 307 30.10 17.07 -3.58
N CYS A 308 30.30 18.35 -3.32
CA CYS A 308 30.57 19.39 -4.32
C CYS A 308 31.97 19.96 -4.12
N ILE A 309 32.78 19.91 -5.19
CA ILE A 309 34.19 20.28 -5.16
C ILE A 309 34.48 21.12 -6.40
N ASP A 310 34.71 22.42 -6.23
CA ASP A 310 34.90 23.38 -7.33
C ASP A 310 36.18 24.20 -7.09
N VAL A 311 37.05 24.30 -8.10
CA VAL A 311 38.28 25.12 -8.02
C VAL A 311 37.95 26.55 -7.56
N GLY A 312 38.70 27.03 -6.58
CA GLY A 312 38.55 28.38 -6.01
C GLY A 312 37.38 28.54 -5.04
N ARG A 313 36.70 27.45 -4.65
CA ARG A 313 35.63 27.46 -3.63
C ARG A 313 35.98 26.52 -2.49
N ALA A 314 35.40 26.78 -1.31
CA ALA A 314 35.48 25.82 -0.21
C ALA A 314 34.65 24.56 -0.57
N PRO A 315 35.21 23.36 -0.44
CA PRO A 315 34.50 22.11 -0.71
C PRO A 315 33.40 21.89 0.32
N PHE A 316 32.27 21.33 -0.10
CA PHE A 316 31.14 21.11 0.79
C PHE A 316 30.36 19.84 0.45
N ALA A 317 29.62 19.33 1.42
CA ALA A 317 28.70 18.22 1.22
C ALA A 317 27.30 18.55 1.73
N TYR A 318 26.30 17.99 1.06
CA TYR A 318 24.91 18.03 1.49
C TYR A 318 24.58 16.83 2.37
N THR A 319 23.94 17.09 3.51
CA THR A 319 23.45 16.07 4.44
C THR A 319 21.93 16.19 4.57
N GLY A 320 21.16 15.31 3.93
CA GLY A 320 19.70 15.45 3.86
C GLY A 320 19.22 16.71 3.13
N LYS A 321 18.03 17.24 3.49
CA LYS A 321 17.42 18.38 2.81
C LYS A 321 18.03 19.71 3.28
N ARG A 322 18.74 20.41 2.39
CA ARG A 322 19.26 21.79 2.55
C ARG A 322 20.24 22.02 3.70
N GLN A 323 20.74 20.98 4.35
CA GLN A 323 21.83 21.12 5.31
C GLN A 323 23.17 20.88 4.59
N ARG A 324 24.08 21.84 4.72
CA ARG A 324 25.40 21.83 4.09
C ARG A 324 26.46 21.86 5.16
N ILE A 325 27.49 21.05 5.00
CA ILE A 325 28.72 21.09 5.79
C ILE A 325 29.89 21.48 4.91
N LEU A 326 30.82 22.26 5.46
CA LEU A 326 32.10 22.53 4.79
C LEU A 326 33.05 21.38 5.09
N LEU A 327 33.82 20.97 4.08
CA LEU A 327 34.83 19.91 4.24
C LEU A 327 36.20 20.47 4.61
N SER A 328 36.42 21.77 4.39
CA SER A 328 37.59 22.52 4.86
C SER A 328 37.27 23.26 6.16
N GLN A 329 37.92 22.91 7.28
CA GLN A 329 37.70 23.56 8.57
C GLN A 329 38.28 24.99 8.65
N ASP A 330 39.33 25.26 7.88
CA ASP A 330 40.08 26.52 7.81
C ASP A 330 39.59 27.45 6.67
N GLY A 331 38.61 27.00 5.88
CA GLY A 331 38.11 27.73 4.71
C GLY A 331 39.01 27.64 3.48
N THR A 332 39.98 26.71 3.46
CA THR A 332 40.86 26.50 2.31
C THR A 332 40.04 26.14 1.07
N VAL A 333 40.30 26.84 -0.03
CA VAL A 333 39.63 26.62 -1.32
C VAL A 333 40.26 25.46 -2.07
N VAL A 334 39.45 24.75 -2.85
CA VAL A 334 39.91 23.66 -3.72
C VAL A 334 40.89 24.21 -4.77
N SER A 335 42.02 23.54 -4.95
CA SER A 335 42.98 23.85 -6.02
C SER A 335 42.75 22.95 -7.24
N LYS A 336 43.35 23.29 -8.39
CA LYS A 336 43.25 22.45 -9.59
C LYS A 336 43.88 21.07 -9.37
N GLU A 337 44.99 21.03 -8.62
CA GLU A 337 45.70 19.81 -8.27
C GLU A 337 44.82 18.84 -7.48
N THR A 338 43.95 19.34 -6.59
CA THR A 338 42.98 18.51 -5.87
C THR A 338 41.99 17.83 -6.83
N ILE A 339 41.50 18.55 -7.84
CA ILE A 339 40.62 17.96 -8.85
C ILE A 339 41.37 16.90 -9.65
N ASP A 340 42.60 17.19 -10.06
CA ASP A 340 43.43 16.25 -10.83
C ASP A 340 43.75 14.98 -10.05
N GLU A 341 44.00 15.09 -8.75
CA GLU A 341 44.20 13.95 -7.86
C GLU A 341 42.94 13.07 -7.80
N ILE A 342 41.76 13.66 -7.62
CA ILE A 342 40.49 12.92 -7.58
C ILE A 342 40.24 12.20 -8.92
N ILE A 343 40.48 12.87 -10.05
CA ILE A 343 40.36 12.26 -11.38
C ILE A 343 41.39 11.15 -11.59
N ALA A 344 42.63 11.32 -11.11
CA ALA A 344 43.63 10.26 -11.17
C ALA A 344 43.21 9.03 -10.35
N ASN A 345 42.69 9.23 -9.13
CA ASN A 345 42.18 8.17 -8.26
C ASN A 345 40.98 7.43 -8.89
N LEU A 346 40.16 8.13 -9.68
CA LEU A 346 39.05 7.53 -10.44
C LEU A 346 39.55 6.59 -11.57
N GLY A 347 40.81 6.72 -11.98
CA GLY A 347 41.39 6.00 -13.12
C GLY A 347 41.57 6.86 -14.37
N GLY A 348 41.56 8.20 -14.21
CA GLY A 348 41.82 9.18 -15.27
C GLY A 348 40.57 9.61 -16.04
N GLU A 349 40.72 10.63 -16.89
CA GLU A 349 39.60 11.23 -17.65
C GLU A 349 38.92 10.27 -18.62
N MET A 350 39.59 9.20 -19.06
CA MET A 350 39.01 8.17 -19.92
C MET A 350 37.84 7.39 -19.29
N ARG A 351 37.68 7.49 -17.96
CA ARG A 351 36.54 6.96 -17.22
C ARG A 351 35.30 7.85 -17.34
N ILE A 352 35.47 9.10 -17.77
CA ILE A 352 34.38 10.06 -17.93
C ILE A 352 33.79 9.86 -19.31
N GLY A 353 32.51 9.49 -19.36
CA GLY A 353 31.76 9.35 -20.60
C GLY A 353 31.48 10.70 -21.27
N ASP A 354 31.02 10.64 -22.52
CA ASP A 354 30.73 11.81 -23.34
C ASP A 354 29.64 12.73 -22.75
N ASP A 355 28.85 12.22 -21.79
CA ASP A 355 27.83 12.97 -21.06
C ASP A 355 28.37 13.69 -19.81
N ASN A 356 29.70 13.73 -19.62
CA ASN A 356 30.40 14.27 -18.46
C ASN A 356 30.07 13.55 -17.14
N ARG A 357 29.78 12.26 -17.22
CA ARG A 357 29.54 11.41 -16.05
C ARG A 357 30.52 10.26 -15.98
N ALA A 358 30.80 9.86 -14.76
CA ALA A 358 31.51 8.65 -14.42
C ALA A 358 30.88 8.04 -13.16
N GLY A 359 31.23 6.81 -12.89
CA GLY A 359 30.93 6.10 -11.67
C GLY A 359 32.10 5.24 -11.24
N ILE A 360 31.87 4.42 -10.22
CA ILE A 360 32.85 3.48 -9.70
C ILE A 360 32.34 2.07 -10.04
N ASP A 361 33.25 1.21 -10.49
CA ASP A 361 32.90 -0.15 -10.89
C ASP A 361 32.13 -0.87 -9.77
N ARG A 362 30.99 -1.49 -10.11
CA ARG A 362 30.07 -2.20 -9.20
C ARG A 362 29.36 -1.30 -8.17
N GLN A 363 29.47 0.01 -8.28
CA GLN A 363 28.84 0.96 -7.35
C GLN A 363 27.74 1.77 -8.03
N LEU A 364 26.86 2.34 -7.20
CA LEU A 364 25.74 3.19 -7.64
C LEU A 364 26.07 4.70 -7.58
N HIS A 365 27.28 5.06 -7.17
CA HIS A 365 27.69 6.46 -7.07
C HIS A 365 27.85 7.09 -8.45
N ARG A 366 27.46 8.36 -8.56
CA ARG A 366 27.57 9.13 -9.78
C ARG A 366 28.50 10.32 -9.57
N ILE A 367 29.50 10.46 -10.41
CA ILE A 367 30.46 11.55 -10.42
C ILE A 367 30.21 12.35 -11.69
N SER A 368 29.70 13.57 -11.53
CA SER A 368 29.46 14.49 -12.65
C SER A 368 30.55 15.56 -12.67
N VAL A 369 31.14 15.80 -13.82
CA VAL A 369 32.23 16.76 -13.98
C VAL A 369 31.78 18.04 -14.68
N MET A 370 32.40 19.16 -14.33
CA MET A 370 32.26 20.44 -15.01
C MET A 370 33.55 20.76 -15.75
N ARG A 371 33.44 21.04 -17.05
CA ARG A 371 34.58 21.32 -17.93
C ARG A 371 34.60 22.78 -18.37
N SER A 372 35.81 23.32 -18.50
CA SER A 372 36.06 24.66 -19.02
C SER A 372 35.84 24.69 -20.54
N LYS A 373 35.96 25.86 -21.16
CA LYS A 373 35.92 25.99 -22.63
C LYS A 373 37.10 25.32 -23.34
N THR A 374 38.19 25.07 -22.61
CA THR A 374 39.38 24.35 -23.10
C THR A 374 39.34 22.87 -22.72
N ASP A 375 38.15 22.37 -22.34
CA ASP A 375 37.89 20.98 -21.96
C ASP A 375 38.55 20.53 -20.65
N GLU A 376 39.05 21.46 -19.82
CA GLU A 376 39.67 21.10 -18.53
C GLU A 376 38.62 20.92 -17.44
N VAL A 377 38.68 19.81 -16.70
CA VAL A 377 37.80 19.56 -15.55
C VAL A 377 38.16 20.51 -14.39
N TYR A 378 37.21 21.32 -13.93
CA TYR A 378 37.41 22.29 -12.84
C TYR A 378 36.43 22.13 -11.67
N GLY A 379 35.45 21.23 -11.78
CA GLY A 379 34.52 20.96 -10.69
C GLY A 379 33.88 19.59 -10.78
N LEU A 380 33.46 19.08 -9.64
CA LEU A 380 32.92 17.74 -9.44
C LEU A 380 31.68 17.79 -8.55
N THR A 381 30.66 17.01 -8.92
CA THR A 381 29.54 16.66 -8.04
C THR A 381 29.49 15.15 -7.91
N MET A 382 29.75 14.64 -6.72
CA MET A 382 29.70 13.20 -6.42
C MET A 382 28.42 12.90 -5.63
N ARG A 383 27.48 12.23 -6.29
CA ARG A 383 26.18 11.84 -5.73
C ARG A 383 26.23 10.45 -5.14
N VAL A 384 25.76 10.32 -3.91
CA VAL A 384 25.73 9.06 -3.17
C VAL A 384 24.56 8.19 -3.65
N GLY A 385 24.87 7.16 -4.46
CA GLY A 385 23.92 6.11 -4.83
C GLY A 385 23.65 5.14 -3.68
N ARG A 386 22.43 4.62 -3.64
CA ARG A 386 21.96 3.68 -2.62
C ARG A 386 21.03 2.64 -3.22
N ALA A 387 21.14 1.42 -2.75
CA ALA A 387 20.19 0.36 -3.02
C ALA A 387 19.23 0.20 -1.84
N LEU A 388 17.94 0.09 -2.12
CA LEU A 388 16.94 -0.20 -1.10
C LEU A 388 16.39 -1.60 -1.39
N ARG A 389 16.81 -2.58 -0.60
CA ARG A 389 16.37 -3.96 -0.76
C ARG A 389 14.94 -4.12 -0.26
N ASN A 390 14.21 -5.03 -0.91
CA ASN A 390 12.83 -5.41 -0.61
C ASN A 390 11.77 -4.35 -0.98
N ALA A 391 12.15 -3.24 -1.61
CA ALA A 391 11.24 -2.23 -2.16
C ALA A 391 10.12 -2.83 -3.04
N ALA A 392 10.38 -3.92 -3.75
CA ALA A 392 9.41 -4.60 -4.61
C ALA A 392 8.40 -5.49 -3.87
N CYS A 393 8.55 -5.72 -2.55
CA CYS A 393 7.67 -6.63 -1.80
C CYS A 393 6.19 -6.23 -1.89
N VAL A 394 5.92 -4.92 -1.96
CA VAL A 394 4.58 -4.33 -2.12
C VAL A 394 3.87 -4.73 -3.42
N LEU A 395 4.60 -5.34 -4.37
CA LEU A 395 4.12 -5.77 -5.69
C LEU A 395 4.32 -7.27 -5.94
N THR A 396 4.62 -8.09 -4.94
CA THR A 396 5.00 -9.50 -5.18
C THR A 396 3.90 -10.34 -5.82
N ASP A 397 2.63 -10.11 -5.50
CA ASP A 397 1.50 -10.69 -6.23
C ASP A 397 1.50 -10.29 -7.72
N LEU A 398 1.71 -9.02 -8.04
CA LEU A 398 1.78 -8.52 -9.41
C LEU A 398 3.00 -9.07 -10.16
N LEU A 399 4.12 -9.24 -9.46
CA LEU A 399 5.39 -9.60 -10.07
C LEU A 399 5.56 -11.11 -10.23
N LEU A 400 5.14 -11.88 -9.23
CA LEU A 400 5.54 -13.27 -9.04
C LEU A 400 4.37 -14.26 -9.00
N SER A 401 3.10 -13.81 -8.93
CA SER A 401 1.97 -14.76 -9.01
C SER A 401 1.76 -15.25 -10.44
N ASP A 402 1.39 -16.51 -10.62
CA ASP A 402 1.09 -17.11 -11.92
C ASP A 402 0.00 -16.33 -12.68
N ARG A 403 -0.92 -15.69 -11.95
CA ARG A 403 -2.00 -14.87 -12.53
C ARG A 403 -1.48 -13.61 -13.23
N HIS A 404 -0.38 -13.04 -12.76
CA HIS A 404 0.08 -11.71 -13.17
C HIS A 404 1.54 -11.66 -13.64
N ALA A 405 2.30 -12.76 -13.52
CA ALA A 405 3.70 -12.84 -13.91
C ALA A 405 3.96 -12.50 -15.39
N ASP A 406 2.97 -12.69 -16.27
CA ASP A 406 3.05 -12.34 -17.70
C ASP A 406 2.79 -10.85 -17.99
N LYS A 407 2.29 -10.08 -17.01
CA LYS A 407 1.83 -8.71 -17.22
C LYS A 407 2.98 -7.74 -17.33
N SER A 408 2.91 -6.89 -18.35
CA SER A 408 3.83 -5.78 -18.52
C SER A 408 3.43 -4.62 -17.61
N VAL A 409 4.39 -4.08 -16.85
CA VAL A 409 4.17 -3.11 -15.78
C VAL A 409 4.83 -1.77 -16.09
N LEU A 410 4.07 -0.68 -16.05
CA LEU A 410 4.60 0.67 -16.16
C LEU A 410 4.61 1.36 -14.80
N VAL A 411 5.80 1.73 -14.33
CA VAL A 411 5.99 2.50 -13.10
C VAL A 411 5.97 3.99 -13.41
N LEU A 412 4.97 4.70 -12.93
CA LEU A 412 4.83 6.16 -13.11
C LEU A 412 5.25 6.90 -11.85
N GLY A 413 5.71 8.14 -12.01
CA GLY A 413 6.00 9.01 -10.88
C GLY A 413 6.72 10.31 -11.25
N HIS A 414 6.66 11.26 -10.33
CA HIS A 414 7.42 12.51 -10.41
C HIS A 414 8.91 12.29 -10.12
N PRO A 415 9.82 13.23 -10.46
CA PRO A 415 11.24 13.04 -10.21
C PRO A 415 11.46 12.92 -8.69
N GLY A 416 12.26 11.93 -8.26
CA GLY A 416 12.50 11.67 -6.85
C GLY A 416 11.39 10.89 -6.10
N SER A 417 10.37 10.40 -6.80
CA SER A 417 9.33 9.50 -6.24
C SER A 417 9.85 8.10 -5.88
N GLY A 418 11.03 7.71 -6.37
CA GLY A 418 11.63 6.39 -6.10
C GLY A 418 11.46 5.36 -7.22
N LYS A 419 11.09 5.76 -8.45
CA LYS A 419 10.91 4.85 -9.60
C LYS A 419 12.09 3.90 -9.80
N THR A 420 13.29 4.45 -9.95
CA THR A 420 14.53 3.68 -10.15
C THR A 420 14.85 2.80 -8.95
N THR A 421 14.55 3.27 -7.72
CA THR A 421 14.72 2.45 -6.51
C THR A 421 13.82 1.22 -6.54
N LEU A 422 12.55 1.38 -6.92
CA LEU A 422 11.61 0.28 -7.06
C LEU A 422 12.03 -0.65 -8.19
N ILE A 423 12.26 -0.12 -9.41
CA ILE A 423 12.62 -0.94 -10.57
C ILE A 423 13.90 -1.75 -10.34
N ARG A 424 14.88 -1.17 -9.64
CA ARG A 424 16.11 -1.88 -9.30
C ARG A 424 15.85 -3.12 -8.45
N ASP A 425 15.01 -3.00 -7.42
CA ASP A 425 14.65 -4.14 -6.58
C ASP A 425 13.66 -5.10 -7.28
N VAL A 426 12.84 -4.60 -8.21
CA VAL A 426 12.02 -5.45 -9.09
C VAL A 426 12.91 -6.33 -9.96
N ALA A 427 13.98 -5.79 -10.53
CA ALA A 427 14.93 -6.57 -11.34
C ALA A 427 15.53 -7.73 -10.54
N ARG A 428 15.96 -7.46 -9.30
CA ARG A 428 16.42 -8.50 -8.38
C ARG A 428 15.32 -9.52 -8.10
N CYS A 429 14.16 -9.05 -7.63
CA CYS A 429 13.02 -9.87 -7.23
C CYS A 429 12.60 -10.85 -8.33
N VAL A 430 12.48 -10.37 -9.57
CA VAL A 430 12.10 -11.20 -10.72
C VAL A 430 13.26 -12.11 -11.13
N SER A 431 14.51 -11.64 -11.17
CA SER A 431 15.64 -12.49 -11.57
C SER A 431 15.94 -13.64 -10.59
N GLU A 432 15.59 -13.48 -9.31
CA GLU A 432 15.74 -14.51 -8.29
C GLU A 432 14.77 -15.70 -8.47
N THR A 433 13.74 -15.57 -9.32
CA THR A 433 12.86 -16.70 -9.70
C THR A 433 13.45 -17.60 -10.80
N MET A 434 14.70 -17.34 -11.21
CA MET A 434 15.39 -17.97 -12.35
C MET A 434 14.89 -17.52 -13.72
N GLU A 435 14.07 -16.47 -13.80
CA GLU A 435 13.67 -15.85 -15.05
C GLU A 435 14.85 -15.15 -15.75
N ASN A 436 14.94 -15.26 -17.08
CA ASN A 436 15.96 -14.54 -17.87
C ASN A 436 15.60 -13.04 -18.00
N VAL A 437 16.02 -12.27 -17.00
CA VAL A 437 15.81 -10.82 -16.91
C VAL A 437 16.98 -10.05 -17.54
N CYS A 438 16.69 -9.08 -18.40
CA CYS A 438 17.67 -8.12 -18.90
C CYS A 438 17.25 -6.67 -18.69
N ILE A 439 18.16 -5.87 -18.12
CA ILE A 439 18.01 -4.45 -17.89
C ILE A 439 18.63 -3.67 -19.04
N ILE A 440 17.88 -2.74 -19.63
CA ILE A 440 18.37 -1.70 -20.51
C ILE A 440 18.66 -0.46 -19.65
N ASP A 441 19.95 -0.24 -19.36
CA ASP A 441 20.39 0.77 -18.40
C ASP A 441 21.04 1.95 -19.12
N THR A 442 20.31 3.05 -19.23
CA THR A 442 20.74 4.21 -20.02
C THR A 442 21.64 5.16 -19.26
N SER A 443 21.44 5.28 -17.94
CA SER A 443 22.21 6.20 -17.09
C SER A 443 23.05 5.46 -16.06
N ASN A 444 23.19 4.14 -16.18
CA ASN A 444 23.83 3.26 -15.20
C ASN A 444 23.20 3.40 -13.80
N GLU A 445 21.93 3.79 -13.72
CA GLU A 445 21.27 4.04 -12.44
C GLU A 445 20.72 2.75 -11.83
N ILE A 446 20.37 1.74 -12.63
CA ILE A 446 19.83 0.48 -12.12
C ILE A 446 20.98 -0.43 -11.67
N GLY A 447 21.86 -0.79 -12.60
CA GLY A 447 22.94 -1.75 -12.40
C GLY A 447 24.25 -1.14 -11.93
N GLY A 448 24.35 0.18 -11.74
CA GLY A 448 25.61 0.84 -11.39
C GLY A 448 26.61 0.89 -12.54
N ASP A 449 27.81 1.38 -12.28
CA ASP A 449 28.85 1.56 -13.30
C ASP A 449 29.83 0.37 -13.41
N GLY A 450 30.67 0.38 -14.44
CA GLY A 450 31.66 -0.66 -14.74
C GLY A 450 31.08 -1.86 -15.47
N LEU A 451 31.93 -2.84 -15.84
CA LEU A 451 31.51 -4.02 -16.62
C LEU A 451 30.64 -5.01 -15.84
N VAL A 452 30.74 -4.98 -14.51
CA VAL A 452 30.02 -5.89 -13.61
C VAL A 452 28.90 -5.09 -12.93
N PRO A 453 27.62 -5.48 -13.08
CA PRO A 453 26.53 -4.78 -12.41
C PRO A 453 26.63 -4.95 -10.89
N HIS A 454 26.09 -3.99 -10.16
CA HIS A 454 25.98 -4.02 -8.70
C HIS A 454 25.11 -5.20 -8.26
N GLU A 455 25.46 -5.84 -7.15
CA GLU A 455 24.73 -6.98 -6.56
C GLU A 455 23.22 -6.74 -6.28
N CYS A 456 22.78 -5.48 -6.29
CA CYS A 456 21.42 -5.11 -5.89
C CYS A 456 20.38 -5.45 -6.97
N VAL A 457 20.82 -5.79 -8.19
CA VAL A 457 19.94 -6.26 -9.27
C VAL A 457 19.83 -7.79 -9.31
N GLY A 458 20.43 -8.51 -8.35
CA GLY A 458 20.36 -9.97 -8.28
C GLY A 458 21.04 -10.65 -9.48
N TRP A 459 20.32 -11.56 -10.12
CA TRP A 459 20.78 -12.31 -11.29
C TRP A 459 20.49 -11.60 -12.62
N ALA A 460 19.83 -10.44 -12.58
CA ALA A 460 19.47 -9.70 -13.78
C ALA A 460 20.71 -9.32 -14.60
N ARG A 461 20.64 -9.60 -15.90
CA ARG A 461 21.66 -9.18 -16.87
C ARG A 461 21.47 -7.71 -17.20
N ARG A 462 22.51 -7.05 -17.71
CA ARG A 462 22.47 -5.62 -18.07
C ARG A 462 23.05 -5.39 -19.46
N MET A 463 22.36 -4.59 -20.27
CA MET A 463 22.89 -3.93 -21.46
C MET A 463 22.99 -2.43 -21.18
N MET A 464 24.20 -1.89 -21.30
CA MET A 464 24.44 -0.45 -21.15
C MET A 464 24.11 0.24 -22.46
N VAL A 465 23.43 1.39 -22.39
CA VAL A 465 23.09 2.16 -23.58
C VAL A 465 24.14 3.24 -23.82
N PRO A 466 24.77 3.31 -25.03
CA PRO A 466 25.81 4.30 -25.31
C PRO A 466 25.33 5.75 -25.31
N SER A 467 24.08 6.00 -25.72
CA SER A 467 23.46 7.32 -25.71
C SER A 467 21.94 7.21 -25.58
N LEU A 468 21.30 8.30 -25.18
CA LEU A 468 19.84 8.36 -25.05
C LEU A 468 19.10 8.02 -26.36
N GLU A 469 19.67 8.39 -27.51
CA GLU A 469 19.12 8.10 -28.84
C GLU A 469 19.24 6.62 -29.21
N ALA A 470 20.23 5.91 -28.67
CA ALA A 470 20.48 4.50 -28.95
C ALA A 470 19.55 3.55 -28.18
N GLN A 471 18.89 4.02 -27.11
CA GLN A 471 18.07 3.19 -26.21
C GLN A 471 17.03 2.35 -26.96
N ALA A 472 16.31 2.95 -27.91
CA ALA A 472 15.31 2.25 -28.71
C ALA A 472 15.90 1.08 -29.52
N GLY A 473 17.11 1.26 -30.07
CA GLY A 473 17.84 0.21 -30.80
C GLY A 473 18.28 -0.92 -29.87
N VAL A 474 18.86 -0.58 -28.72
CA VAL A 474 19.33 -1.55 -27.72
C VAL A 474 18.17 -2.38 -27.15
N MET A 475 17.00 -1.77 -26.93
CA MET A 475 15.78 -2.51 -26.54
C MET A 475 15.40 -3.59 -27.55
N VAL A 476 15.44 -3.25 -28.85
CA VAL A 476 15.10 -4.19 -29.93
C VAL A 476 16.17 -5.27 -30.07
N GLU A 477 17.44 -4.90 -30.00
CA GLU A 477 18.60 -5.79 -30.06
C GLU A 477 18.53 -6.86 -28.96
N CYS A 478 18.22 -6.44 -27.73
CA CYS A 478 18.12 -7.33 -26.58
C CYS A 478 17.18 -8.50 -26.83
N VAL A 479 15.97 -8.19 -27.35
CA VAL A 479 14.96 -9.20 -27.64
C VAL A 479 15.33 -10.07 -28.85
N GLN A 480 16.12 -9.57 -29.79
CA GLN A 480 16.59 -10.37 -30.94
C GLN A 480 17.63 -11.40 -30.54
N ASN A 481 18.49 -11.06 -29.58
CA ASN A 481 19.75 -11.78 -29.40
C ASN A 481 19.85 -12.54 -28.06
N HIS A 482 19.03 -12.22 -27.06
CA HIS A 482 19.25 -12.70 -25.70
C HIS A 482 18.13 -13.53 -25.08
N THR A 483 17.11 -13.92 -25.88
CA THR A 483 16.00 -14.81 -25.47
C THR A 483 15.42 -14.42 -24.10
N VAL A 484 15.22 -13.12 -23.90
CA VAL A 484 14.78 -12.56 -22.62
C VAL A 484 13.32 -12.89 -22.36
N GLU A 485 13.01 -13.23 -21.11
CA GLU A 485 11.64 -13.44 -20.64
C GLU A 485 11.05 -12.13 -20.12
N THR A 486 11.85 -11.38 -19.36
CA THR A 486 11.53 -10.01 -18.91
C THR A 486 12.59 -9.00 -19.35
N LEU A 487 12.13 -7.93 -20.01
CA LEU A 487 12.93 -6.75 -20.31
C LEU A 487 12.59 -5.63 -19.31
N ILE A 488 13.60 -5.08 -18.65
CA ILE A 488 13.47 -3.96 -17.72
C ILE A 488 14.12 -2.73 -18.33
N VAL A 489 13.41 -1.60 -18.38
CA VAL A 489 13.91 -0.34 -18.93
C VAL A 489 13.81 0.75 -17.87
N ASP A 490 14.91 1.45 -17.58
CA ASP A 490 14.91 2.46 -16.52
C ASP A 490 13.85 3.52 -16.73
N GLU A 491 13.91 4.26 -17.84
CA GLU A 491 12.90 5.28 -18.17
C GLU A 491 12.60 5.32 -19.67
N ILE A 492 11.32 5.29 -20.04
CA ILE A 492 10.82 5.56 -21.38
C ILE A 492 10.32 7.01 -21.42
N GLY A 493 11.03 7.85 -22.17
CA GLY A 493 10.80 9.30 -22.27
C GLY A 493 10.62 9.81 -23.70
N ARG A 494 10.86 8.99 -24.74
CA ARG A 494 10.81 9.43 -26.15
C ARG A 494 9.90 8.58 -27.01
N LYS A 495 9.34 9.19 -28.07
CA LYS A 495 8.50 8.51 -29.06
C LYS A 495 9.16 7.29 -29.70
N ALA A 496 10.47 7.34 -29.98
CA ALA A 496 11.21 6.21 -30.55
C ALA A 496 11.22 5.00 -29.60
N GLU A 497 11.37 5.23 -28.29
CA GLU A 497 11.35 4.19 -27.26
C GLU A 497 9.94 3.59 -27.10
N VAL A 498 8.87 4.37 -27.30
CA VAL A 498 7.49 3.85 -27.33
C VAL A 498 7.28 2.88 -28.49
N LEU A 499 7.83 3.19 -29.67
CA LEU A 499 7.79 2.29 -30.83
C LEU A 499 8.61 1.02 -30.59
N ALA A 500 9.79 1.16 -29.97
CA ALA A 500 10.59 0.01 -29.56
C ALA A 500 9.86 -0.85 -28.53
N ALA A 501 9.25 -0.26 -27.51
CA ALA A 501 8.44 -0.95 -26.51
C ALA A 501 7.28 -1.74 -27.14
N SER A 502 6.61 -1.17 -28.14
CA SER A 502 5.58 -1.87 -28.92
C SER A 502 6.16 -3.09 -29.65
N THR A 503 7.34 -2.93 -30.26
CA THR A 503 8.05 -4.03 -30.94
C THR A 503 8.47 -5.13 -29.97
N VAL A 504 8.98 -4.76 -28.78
CA VAL A 504 9.32 -5.69 -27.70
C VAL A 504 8.07 -6.47 -27.29
N ARG A 505 6.95 -5.79 -27.00
CA ARG A 505 5.70 -6.42 -26.59
C ARG A 505 5.16 -7.41 -27.62
N GLN A 506 5.25 -7.07 -28.91
CA GLN A 506 4.83 -7.96 -30.02
C GLN A 506 5.68 -9.22 -30.12
N ARG A 507 6.92 -9.21 -29.64
CA ARG A 507 7.83 -10.36 -29.69
C ARG A 507 7.66 -11.31 -28.50
N GLY A 508 6.88 -10.94 -27.49
CA GLY A 508 6.51 -11.82 -26.39
C GLY A 508 7.07 -11.50 -25.01
N PRO A 509 8.28 -10.91 -24.84
CA PRO A 509 8.80 -10.64 -23.50
C PRO A 509 7.88 -9.74 -22.68
N ARG A 510 7.83 -10.02 -21.38
CA ARG A 510 7.26 -9.12 -20.39
C ARG A 510 8.09 -7.84 -20.36
N LEU A 511 7.44 -6.68 -20.40
CA LEU A 511 8.11 -5.38 -20.32
C LEU A 511 7.80 -4.70 -18.99
N ILE A 512 8.84 -4.35 -18.23
CA ILE A 512 8.74 -3.52 -17.03
C ILE A 512 9.53 -2.25 -17.28
N ALA A 513 8.91 -1.08 -17.15
CA ALA A 513 9.62 0.17 -17.37
C ALA A 513 9.12 1.28 -16.44
N SER A 514 9.89 2.36 -16.30
CA SER A 514 9.33 3.61 -15.74
C SER A 514 9.07 4.67 -16.79
N ALA A 515 8.21 5.62 -16.47
CA ALA A 515 8.07 6.88 -17.19
C ALA A 515 7.76 8.02 -16.22
N HIS A 516 8.03 9.25 -16.66
CA HIS A 516 7.76 10.43 -15.86
C HIS A 516 6.29 10.88 -15.95
N GLY A 517 5.71 11.25 -14.82
CA GLY A 517 4.37 11.84 -14.71
C GLY A 517 3.38 10.94 -13.98
N ASP A 518 2.09 11.21 -14.17
CA ASP A 518 0.96 10.41 -13.67
C ASP A 518 0.14 9.85 -14.84
N PHE A 519 -0.75 8.90 -14.55
CA PHE A 519 -1.56 8.22 -15.57
C PHE A 519 -2.39 9.20 -16.43
N ARG A 520 -2.98 10.23 -15.83
CA ARG A 520 -3.82 11.21 -16.55
C ARG A 520 -2.99 12.11 -17.46
N ALA A 521 -1.80 12.51 -17.02
CA ALA A 521 -0.85 13.26 -17.82
C ALA A 521 -0.35 12.43 -19.01
N LEU A 522 -0.09 11.13 -18.78
CA LEU A 522 0.40 10.22 -19.81
C LEU A 522 -0.57 10.08 -21.00
N ILE A 523 -1.87 9.97 -20.76
CA ILE A 523 -2.90 9.88 -21.82
C ILE A 523 -2.87 11.10 -22.75
N LYS A 524 -2.51 12.27 -22.21
CA LYS A 524 -2.46 13.55 -22.94
C LYS A 524 -1.11 13.79 -23.62
N ASN A 525 -0.07 13.06 -23.25
CA ASN A 525 1.27 13.23 -23.78
C ASN A 525 1.33 12.72 -25.24
N PRO A 526 1.62 13.58 -26.23
CA PRO A 526 1.59 13.17 -27.65
C PRO A 526 2.64 12.10 -27.99
N ASP A 527 3.77 12.10 -27.31
CA ASP A 527 4.89 11.19 -27.57
C ASP A 527 4.75 9.88 -26.79
N LEU A 528 4.24 9.95 -25.55
CA LEU A 528 4.19 8.81 -24.63
C LEU A 528 2.85 8.12 -24.50
N LYS A 529 1.74 8.73 -24.96
CA LYS A 529 0.40 8.12 -24.85
C LYS A 529 0.29 6.73 -25.51
N GLY A 530 1.19 6.40 -26.45
CA GLY A 530 1.26 5.07 -27.05
C GLY A 530 1.51 3.96 -26.03
N LEU A 531 2.17 4.25 -24.90
CA LEU A 531 2.40 3.28 -23.82
C LEU A 531 1.08 2.74 -23.23
N VAL A 532 0.02 3.55 -23.24
CA VAL A 532 -1.31 3.23 -22.73
C VAL A 532 -2.35 3.05 -23.84
N GLY A 533 -1.91 2.77 -25.08
CA GLY A 533 -2.80 2.47 -26.21
C GLY A 533 -3.23 3.70 -27.01
N GLY A 534 -2.76 4.90 -26.66
CA GLY A 534 -2.98 6.13 -27.40
C GLY A 534 -4.43 6.62 -27.41
N SER A 535 -4.66 7.69 -28.16
CA SER A 535 -5.99 8.30 -28.32
C SER A 535 -6.16 8.83 -29.74
N GLN A 536 -7.36 8.64 -30.30
CA GLN A 536 -7.75 9.04 -31.64
C GLN A 536 -9.17 9.60 -31.66
N GLN A 537 -9.47 10.48 -32.61
CA GLN A 537 -10.83 10.97 -32.84
C GLN A 537 -11.54 10.07 -33.84
N VAL A 538 -12.72 9.59 -33.46
CA VAL A 538 -13.60 8.79 -34.31
C VAL A 538 -14.95 9.48 -34.46
N THR A 539 -15.56 9.32 -35.63
CA THR A 539 -16.94 9.77 -35.86
C THR A 539 -17.88 8.61 -35.57
N VAL A 540 -18.70 8.73 -34.53
CA VAL A 540 -19.69 7.72 -34.17
C VAL A 540 -21.02 7.94 -34.91
N GLY A 541 -21.76 6.86 -35.12
CA GLY A 541 -23.07 6.91 -35.76
C GLY A 541 -24.14 7.62 -34.91
N ASP A 542 -25.25 8.02 -35.55
CA ASP A 542 -26.30 8.84 -34.93
C ASP A 542 -26.96 8.19 -33.71
N ALA A 543 -27.06 6.85 -33.67
CA ALA A 543 -27.61 6.13 -32.53
C ALA A 543 -26.71 6.28 -31.28
N THR A 544 -25.40 6.05 -31.44
CA THR A 544 -24.41 6.18 -30.35
C THR A 544 -24.22 7.64 -29.92
N ALA A 545 -24.25 8.58 -30.88
CA ALA A 545 -24.16 10.01 -30.60
C ALA A 545 -25.38 10.54 -29.83
N LYS A 546 -26.57 9.91 -29.97
CA LYS A 546 -27.77 10.26 -29.19
C LYS A 546 -27.77 9.64 -27.80
N SER A 547 -27.17 8.46 -27.63
CA SER A 547 -27.09 7.80 -26.32
C SER A 547 -26.01 8.40 -25.41
N SER A 548 -24.96 9.01 -25.99
CA SER A 548 -23.97 9.76 -25.24
C SER A 548 -24.24 11.26 -25.30
N ASN A 549 -24.07 12.00 -24.21
CA ASN A 549 -24.10 13.48 -24.23
C ASN A 549 -22.90 14.11 -24.98
N LYS A 550 -22.11 13.30 -25.69
CA LYS A 550 -20.93 13.70 -26.47
C LYS A 550 -21.31 13.62 -27.94
N GLY A 551 -21.10 14.71 -28.69
CA GLY A 551 -21.48 14.80 -30.10
C GLY A 551 -20.86 13.72 -30.99
N LYS A 552 -21.07 13.81 -32.31
CA LYS A 552 -20.64 12.77 -33.26
C LYS A 552 -19.12 12.53 -33.28
N LEU A 553 -18.31 13.53 -32.96
CA LEU A 553 -16.87 13.35 -32.78
C LEU A 553 -16.57 12.94 -31.33
N GLN A 554 -16.00 11.77 -31.15
CA GLN A 554 -15.62 11.23 -29.85
C GLN A 554 -14.16 10.80 -29.85
N THR A 555 -13.49 10.97 -28.72
CA THR A 555 -12.13 10.47 -28.53
C THR A 555 -12.22 9.04 -27.99
N GLN A 556 -11.54 8.12 -28.65
CA GLN A 556 -11.43 6.72 -28.22
C GLN A 556 -9.96 6.29 -28.19
N ARG A 557 -9.67 5.20 -27.48
CA ARG A 557 -8.34 4.60 -27.44
C ARG A 557 -7.96 4.11 -28.85
N ALA A 558 -6.69 4.29 -29.23
CA ALA A 558 -6.23 3.99 -30.59
C ALA A 558 -5.85 2.51 -30.81
N GLY A 559 -5.43 1.82 -29.75
CA GLY A 559 -5.05 0.41 -29.77
C GLY A 559 -4.86 -0.15 -28.37
N ASN A 560 -4.36 -1.38 -28.26
CA ASN A 560 -4.07 -1.98 -26.96
C ASN A 560 -2.91 -1.26 -26.26
N PRO A 561 -2.99 -1.05 -24.93
CA PRO A 561 -1.84 -0.62 -24.14
C PRO A 561 -0.64 -1.54 -24.35
N ILE A 562 0.57 -0.97 -24.30
CA ILE A 562 1.81 -1.75 -24.24
C ILE A 562 1.92 -2.40 -22.86
N PHE A 563 1.51 -1.66 -21.82
CA PHE A 563 1.53 -2.10 -20.43
C PHE A 563 0.13 -2.46 -19.95
N ASP A 564 0.02 -3.62 -19.32
CA ASP A 564 -1.23 -4.18 -18.82
C ASP A 564 -1.62 -3.54 -17.47
N VAL A 565 -0.61 -3.23 -16.64
CA VAL A 565 -0.75 -2.66 -15.29
C VAL A 565 0.10 -1.40 -15.15
N ILE A 566 -0.43 -0.39 -14.45
CA ILE A 566 0.34 0.79 -14.02
C ILE A 566 0.53 0.79 -12.51
N VAL A 567 1.76 1.07 -12.07
CA VAL A 567 2.09 1.37 -10.67
C VAL A 567 2.51 2.83 -10.58
N GLU A 568 1.64 3.70 -10.05
CA GLU A 568 1.90 5.12 -9.89
C GLU A 568 2.44 5.41 -8.49
N LEU A 569 3.70 5.84 -8.39
CA LEU A 569 4.36 6.17 -7.13
C LEU A 569 3.99 7.57 -6.66
N ASP A 570 3.68 7.67 -5.37
CA ASP A 570 3.40 8.94 -4.72
C ASP A 570 4.71 9.69 -4.40
N HIS A 571 4.75 10.97 -4.76
CA HIS A 571 5.92 11.83 -4.52
C HIS A 571 5.85 12.60 -3.20
N VAL A 572 4.67 12.67 -2.59
CA VAL A 572 4.41 13.32 -1.29
C VAL A 572 4.55 12.29 -0.18
N VAL A 573 3.87 11.14 -0.31
CA VAL A 573 3.87 10.06 0.68
C VAL A 573 4.77 8.93 0.20
N ARG A 574 6.01 8.89 0.68
CA ARG A 574 6.96 7.82 0.33
C ARG A 574 6.41 6.45 0.72
N GLY A 575 6.73 5.44 -0.09
CA GLY A 575 6.27 4.07 0.12
C GLY A 575 4.81 3.82 -0.27
N ARG A 576 4.07 4.84 -0.68
CA ARG A 576 2.70 4.72 -1.21
C ARG A 576 2.70 4.65 -2.73
N CYS A 577 1.90 3.75 -3.29
CA CYS A 577 1.63 3.66 -4.71
C CYS A 577 0.16 3.39 -5.00
N ARG A 578 -0.27 3.69 -6.23
CA ARG A 578 -1.56 3.30 -6.78
C ARG A 578 -1.36 2.29 -7.89
N ILE A 579 -2.13 1.21 -7.88
CA ILE A 579 -2.09 0.15 -8.87
C ILE A 579 -3.36 0.24 -9.72
N ILE A 580 -3.18 0.41 -11.02
CA ILE A 580 -4.24 0.35 -12.02
C ILE A 580 -4.09 -1.00 -12.72
N TRP A 581 -4.92 -1.96 -12.31
CA TRP A 581 -4.86 -3.36 -12.75
C TRP A 581 -5.28 -3.59 -14.21
N ASP A 582 -6.14 -2.73 -14.75
CA ASP A 582 -6.60 -2.79 -16.14
C ASP A 582 -6.44 -1.42 -16.79
N VAL A 583 -5.28 -1.22 -17.41
CA VAL A 583 -4.94 0.05 -18.08
C VAL A 583 -5.90 0.35 -19.22
N ALA A 584 -6.34 -0.66 -19.98
CA ALA A 584 -7.23 -0.46 -21.12
C ALA A 584 -8.57 0.13 -20.65
N LYS A 585 -9.20 -0.51 -19.66
CA LYS A 585 -10.46 -0.04 -19.06
C LYS A 585 -10.31 1.32 -18.39
N ALA A 586 -9.18 1.57 -17.72
CA ALA A 586 -8.91 2.86 -17.09
C ALA A 586 -8.78 3.99 -18.12
N VAL A 587 -8.10 3.75 -19.25
CA VAL A 587 -7.99 4.73 -20.35
C VAL A 587 -9.36 5.02 -20.95
N ASP A 588 -10.12 3.97 -21.26
CA ASP A 588 -11.46 4.09 -21.83
C ASP A 588 -12.37 4.92 -20.89
N SER A 589 -12.32 4.64 -19.57
CA SER A 589 -13.05 5.42 -18.56
C SER A 589 -12.63 6.90 -18.52
N VAL A 590 -11.33 7.21 -18.60
CA VAL A 590 -10.84 8.59 -18.60
C VAL A 590 -11.26 9.34 -19.88
N LEU A 591 -11.20 8.70 -21.05
CA LEU A 591 -11.66 9.28 -22.32
C LEU A 591 -13.18 9.52 -22.30
N GLU A 592 -13.92 8.67 -21.60
CA GLU A 592 -15.34 8.84 -21.32
C GLU A 592 -15.64 9.89 -20.25
N CYS A 593 -14.63 10.54 -19.65
CA CYS A 593 -14.76 11.51 -18.56
C CYS A 593 -15.34 10.91 -17.27
N ASN A 594 -15.21 9.59 -17.10
CA ASN A 594 -15.58 8.86 -15.90
C ASN A 594 -14.38 8.74 -14.94
N GLY A 595 -14.65 8.36 -13.69
CA GLY A 595 -13.62 7.88 -12.78
C GLY A 595 -13.07 6.52 -13.22
N TYR A 596 -11.86 6.17 -12.78
CA TYR A 596 -11.26 4.85 -12.98
C TYR A 596 -10.92 4.24 -11.63
N SER A 597 -10.93 2.91 -11.55
CA SER A 597 -10.59 2.15 -10.34
C SER A 597 -9.07 2.00 -10.20
N PHE A 598 -8.58 2.13 -8.98
CA PHE A 598 -7.19 1.84 -8.61
C PHE A 598 -7.14 1.31 -7.19
N GLU A 599 -6.12 0.52 -6.88
CA GLU A 599 -5.84 0.06 -5.52
C GLU A 599 -4.68 0.88 -4.95
N THR A 600 -4.79 1.38 -3.74
CA THR A 600 -3.71 2.08 -3.05
C THR A 600 -3.00 1.12 -2.12
N ARG A 601 -1.68 0.99 -2.30
CA ARG A 601 -0.80 0.26 -1.38
C ARG A 601 0.16 1.21 -0.70
N ARG A 602 0.48 0.94 0.56
CA ARG A 602 1.54 1.64 1.29
C ARG A 602 2.37 0.65 2.06
N TRP A 603 3.67 0.80 1.96
CA TRP A 603 4.63 0.09 2.79
C TRP A 603 5.71 1.05 3.29
N ASP A 604 6.00 0.97 4.58
CA ASP A 604 7.03 1.74 5.27
C ASP A 604 7.76 0.82 6.27
N ALA A 605 8.98 1.17 6.65
CA ALA A 605 9.76 0.37 7.59
C ALA A 605 9.09 0.24 8.98
N SER A 606 8.23 1.18 9.36
CA SER A 606 7.44 1.11 10.60
C SER A 606 6.19 0.22 10.48
N THR A 607 5.72 -0.03 9.26
CA THR A 607 4.54 -0.89 9.04
C THR A 607 4.95 -2.35 9.10
N GLN A 608 4.21 -3.15 9.87
CA GLN A 608 4.44 -4.59 9.98
C GLN A 608 3.94 -5.36 8.73
N GLY A 609 3.36 -4.69 7.73
CA GLY A 609 2.90 -5.31 6.49
C GLY A 609 2.49 -4.26 5.46
N VAL A 610 1.95 -4.72 4.32
CA VAL A 610 1.51 -3.83 3.25
C VAL A 610 0.10 -3.36 3.54
N GLN A 611 -0.07 -2.06 3.74
CA GLN A 611 -1.38 -1.45 3.92
C GLN A 611 -2.09 -1.35 2.58
N VAL A 612 -3.32 -1.86 2.48
CA VAL A 612 -4.11 -1.84 1.25
C VAL A 612 -5.44 -1.12 1.47
N SER A 613 -5.81 -0.30 0.50
CA SER A 613 -7.12 0.35 0.43
C SER A 613 -7.58 0.47 -1.03
N THR A 614 -8.85 0.20 -1.29
CA THR A 614 -9.47 0.20 -2.62
C THR A 614 -10.37 1.40 -2.81
#